data_AF-A0A511T8T7-F1
#
_entry.id   AF-A0A511T8T7-F1
#
_cell.length_a   1.000
_cell.length_b   1.000
_cell.length_c   1.000
_cell.angle_alpha   90.00
_cell.angle_beta   90.00
_cell.angle_gamma   90.00
#
_symmetry.space_group_name_H-M   'P 1'
#
loop_
_entity.id
_entity.type
_entity.pdbx_description
1 polymer ?
#
loop_
_entity_poly.entity_id
_entity_poly.type
_entity_poly.pdbx_seq_one_letter_code
_entity_poly.pdbx_strand_id
1 'polypeptide(L)'
;MEPPAYFGAWCRMRPGTRTAVVKWLMSARQLNVAEALEAARWIDGLKGWVQLCSTCGWVEATEAVRNLPSFAEPGSGTVMALDYAPWDGDGRCENHGVGYVGDRCPVCSGRYAISSSGGAFFFRDGEP
;
A
#
# COMPACT_ATOMS: atom_id res chain seq x y z
N MET A 1 19.15 -5.81 -12.03
CA MET A 1 18.36 -5.77 -10.79
C MET A 1 17.21 -6.74 -11.00
N GLU A 2 17.14 -7.83 -10.22
CA GLU A 2 16.04 -8.79 -10.32
C GLU A 2 14.73 -8.12 -9.85
N PRO A 3 13.57 -8.45 -10.45
CA PRO A 3 12.31 -7.92 -9.98
C PRO A 3 12.08 -8.33 -8.51
N PRO A 4 11.59 -7.42 -7.64
CA PRO A 4 11.29 -7.73 -6.25
C PRO A 4 10.38 -8.96 -6.15
N ALA A 5 10.87 -10.01 -5.50
CA ALA A 5 10.11 -11.22 -5.22
C ALA A 5 9.01 -11.00 -4.16
N TYR A 6 9.08 -9.87 -3.44
CA TYR A 6 8.23 -9.55 -2.31
C TYR A 6 7.65 -8.15 -2.39
N PHE A 7 6.45 -8.00 -1.83
CA PHE A 7 5.64 -6.80 -1.86
C PHE A 7 5.06 -6.50 -0.47
N GLY A 8 4.81 -5.23 -0.23
CA GLY A 8 4.02 -4.74 0.89
C GLY A 8 2.58 -4.47 0.44
N ALA A 9 1.60 -4.97 1.17
CA ALA A 9 0.20 -4.57 1.00
C ALA A 9 -0.17 -3.53 2.05
N TRP A 10 -0.80 -2.46 1.63
CA TRP A 10 -1.15 -1.33 2.48
C TRP A 10 -2.59 -0.89 2.24
N CYS A 11 -3.18 -0.23 3.23
CA CYS A 11 -4.45 0.48 3.09
C CYS A 11 -4.47 1.73 3.96
N ARG A 12 -5.38 2.65 3.66
CA ARG A 12 -5.57 3.85 4.48
C ARG A 12 -6.69 3.63 5.48
N MET A 13 -6.47 4.00 6.73
CA MET A 13 -7.47 3.94 7.79
C MET A 13 -8.53 5.05 7.60
N ARG A 14 -9.81 4.72 7.76
CA ARG A 14 -10.88 5.72 7.81
C ARG A 14 -10.84 6.54 9.10
N PRO A 15 -11.15 7.85 9.07
CA PRO A 15 -11.33 8.63 10.28
C PRO A 15 -12.32 7.97 11.26
N GLY A 16 -11.98 7.98 12.55
CA GLY A 16 -12.84 7.41 13.60
C GLY A 16 -12.79 5.88 13.75
N THR A 17 -11.96 5.17 12.97
CA THR A 17 -11.89 3.68 13.01
C THR A 17 -10.71 3.12 13.83
N ARG A 18 -10.04 3.95 14.63
CA ARG A 18 -8.87 3.58 15.45
C ARG A 18 -9.09 2.32 16.30
N THR A 19 -10.24 2.21 16.97
CA THR A 19 -10.56 1.03 17.79
C THR A 19 -10.62 -0.26 16.97
N ALA A 20 -11.10 -0.18 15.72
CA ALA A 20 -11.14 -1.33 14.82
C ALA A 20 -9.73 -1.72 14.33
N VAL A 21 -8.85 -0.73 14.11
CA VAL A 21 -7.42 -0.99 13.83
C VAL A 21 -6.75 -1.70 14.99
N VAL A 22 -6.95 -1.24 16.22
CA VAL A 22 -6.37 -1.89 17.42
C VAL A 22 -6.83 -3.34 17.53
N LYS A 23 -8.14 -3.59 17.37
CA LYS A 23 -8.69 -4.97 17.39
C LYS A 23 -8.10 -5.84 16.28
N TRP A 24 -7.93 -5.28 15.08
CA TRP A 24 -7.31 -6.01 13.97
C TRP A 24 -5.84 -6.30 14.22
N LEU A 25 -5.07 -5.36 14.76
CA LEU A 25 -3.67 -5.58 15.13
C LEU A 25 -3.53 -6.70 16.16
N MET A 26 -4.40 -6.71 17.17
CA MET A 26 -4.43 -7.78 18.16
C MET A 26 -4.75 -9.15 17.53
N SER A 27 -5.69 -9.23 16.59
CA SER A 27 -6.07 -10.51 15.99
C SER A 27 -5.11 -10.97 14.88
N ALA A 28 -4.73 -10.08 13.97
CA ALA A 28 -3.95 -10.39 12.78
C ALA A 28 -2.43 -10.46 13.04
N ARG A 29 -1.95 -9.76 14.07
CA ARG A 29 -0.53 -9.72 14.44
C ARG A 29 -0.25 -10.28 15.83
N GLN A 30 -1.29 -10.77 16.52
CA GLN A 30 -1.19 -11.33 17.87
C GLN A 30 -0.54 -10.37 18.89
N LEU A 31 -0.68 -9.06 18.65
CA LEU A 31 -0.16 -8.04 19.57
C LEU A 31 -1.01 -7.98 20.83
N ASN A 32 -0.38 -7.69 21.96
CA ASN A 32 -1.13 -7.34 23.15
C ASN A 32 -1.75 -5.92 23.02
N VAL A 33 -2.64 -5.56 23.95
CA VAL A 33 -3.36 -4.28 23.89
C VAL A 33 -2.42 -3.07 23.88
N ALA A 34 -1.34 -3.10 24.68
CA ALA A 34 -0.40 -1.99 24.77
C ALA A 34 0.39 -1.81 23.46
N GLU A 35 0.88 -2.92 22.89
CA GLU A 35 1.57 -2.93 21.59
C GLU A 35 0.65 -2.48 20.45
N ALA A 36 -0.59 -2.94 20.43
CA ALA A 36 -1.56 -2.56 19.41
C ALA A 36 -1.94 -1.07 19.50
N LEU A 37 -2.04 -0.51 20.71
CA LEU A 37 -2.27 0.92 20.92
C LEU A 37 -1.07 1.76 20.46
N GLU A 38 0.15 1.29 20.76
CA GLU A 38 1.36 1.98 20.33
C GLU A 38 1.50 1.95 18.80
N ALA A 39 1.32 0.79 18.16
CA ALA A 39 1.28 0.68 16.70
C ALA A 39 0.20 1.58 16.06
N ALA A 40 -0.98 1.67 16.68
CA ALA A 40 -2.03 2.60 16.22
C ALA A 40 -1.62 4.08 16.32
N ARG A 41 -0.78 4.46 17.29
CA ARG A 41 -0.23 5.83 17.37
C ARG A 41 0.75 6.10 16.23
N TRP A 42 1.59 5.11 15.87
CA TRP A 42 2.51 5.23 14.75
C TRP A 42 1.77 5.38 13.41
N ILE A 43 0.66 4.66 13.22
CA ILE A 43 -0.18 4.77 12.02
C ILE A 43 -0.68 6.21 11.79
N ASP A 44 -1.03 6.93 12.85
CA ASP A 44 -1.42 8.34 12.75
C ASP A 44 -0.27 9.20 12.17
N GLY A 45 0.98 8.91 12.57
CA GLY A 45 2.18 9.54 12.02
C GLY A 45 2.48 9.17 10.56
N LEU A 46 2.00 8.01 10.10
CA LEU A 46 2.10 7.53 8.71
C LEU A 46 0.93 8.01 7.83
N LYS A 47 0.34 9.18 8.14
CA LYS A 47 -0.81 9.75 7.42
C LYS A 47 -2.03 8.79 7.34
N GLY A 48 -2.13 7.86 8.29
CA GLY A 48 -3.18 6.86 8.38
C GLY A 48 -2.94 5.59 7.56
N TRP A 49 -1.74 5.37 7.01
CA TRP A 49 -1.42 4.14 6.30
C TRP A 49 -1.15 2.97 7.25
N VAL A 50 -1.76 1.83 6.95
CA VAL A 50 -1.64 0.58 7.71
C VAL A 50 -1.09 -0.50 6.79
N GLN A 51 -0.01 -1.16 7.22
CA GLN A 51 0.58 -2.28 6.49
C GLN A 51 -0.17 -3.59 6.80
N LEU A 52 -0.83 -4.13 5.77
CA LEU A 52 -1.56 -5.40 5.80
C LEU A 52 -0.63 -6.61 5.67
N CYS A 53 0.49 -6.45 4.96
CA CYS A 53 1.55 -7.46 4.87
C CYS A 53 2.90 -6.79 4.54
N SER A 54 4.00 -7.30 5.11
CA SER A 54 5.34 -6.72 5.02
C SER A 54 6.37 -7.51 4.21
N THR A 55 5.99 -8.65 3.62
CA THR A 55 6.89 -9.54 2.85
C THR A 55 6.08 -10.58 2.05
N CYS A 56 5.02 -10.12 1.38
CA CYS A 56 4.11 -11.01 0.67
C CYS A 56 4.56 -11.27 -0.76
N GLY A 57 4.29 -12.47 -1.27
CA GLY A 57 4.30 -12.70 -2.71
C GLY A 57 3.22 -11.87 -3.43
N TRP A 58 3.31 -11.77 -4.75
CA TRP A 58 2.36 -10.99 -5.55
C TRP A 58 0.89 -11.36 -5.26
N VAL A 59 0.58 -12.66 -5.29
CA VAL A 59 -0.78 -13.18 -5.06
C VAL A 59 -1.29 -12.75 -3.69
N GLU A 60 -0.53 -13.03 -2.63
CA GLU A 60 -0.90 -12.69 -1.25
C GLU A 60 -1.12 -11.18 -1.06
N ALA A 61 -0.24 -10.35 -1.62
CA ALA A 61 -0.37 -8.90 -1.55
C ALA A 61 -1.64 -8.42 -2.27
N THR A 62 -1.96 -8.99 -3.44
CA THR A 62 -3.20 -8.65 -4.17
C THR A 62 -4.47 -9.11 -3.44
N GLU A 63 -4.43 -10.28 -2.80
CA GLU A 63 -5.56 -10.78 -2.02
C GLU A 63 -5.81 -9.91 -0.78
N ALA A 64 -4.74 -9.45 -0.12
CA ALA A 64 -4.85 -8.54 1.02
C ALA A 64 -5.50 -7.20 0.65
N VAL A 65 -5.17 -6.63 -0.52
CA VAL A 65 -5.79 -5.36 -0.97
C VAL A 65 -7.20 -5.55 -1.54
N ARG A 66 -7.57 -6.76 -2.01
CA ARG A 66 -8.95 -7.08 -2.41
C ARG A 66 -9.86 -7.30 -1.20
N ASN A 67 -9.30 -7.82 -0.11
CA ASN A 67 -10.04 -8.13 1.13
C ASN A 67 -9.66 -7.16 2.25
N LEU A 68 -9.91 -5.87 2.02
CA LEU A 68 -9.55 -4.84 2.98
C LEU A 68 -10.27 -5.04 4.33
N PRO A 69 -9.58 -4.83 5.46
CA PRO A 69 -10.21 -4.80 6.77
C PRO A 69 -11.31 -3.74 6.85
N SER A 70 -12.30 -3.94 7.73
CA SER A 70 -13.43 -3.03 7.86
C SER A 70 -13.05 -1.61 8.30
N PHE A 71 -11.88 -1.38 8.87
CA PHE A 71 -11.42 -0.02 9.20
C PHE A 71 -10.89 0.75 7.98
N ALA A 72 -10.58 0.06 6.88
CA ALA A 72 -9.94 0.66 5.73
C ALA A 72 -10.90 1.56 4.93
N GLU A 73 -10.34 2.59 4.31
CA GLU A 73 -11.03 3.46 3.38
C GLU A 73 -11.29 2.69 2.08
N PRO A 74 -12.52 2.70 1.53
CA PRO A 74 -12.83 2.01 0.28
C PRO A 74 -11.88 2.43 -0.84
N GLY A 75 -11.31 1.45 -1.55
CA GLY A 75 -10.40 1.71 -2.66
C GLY A 75 -8.99 2.18 -2.27
N SER A 76 -8.68 2.29 -0.97
CA SER A 76 -7.34 2.73 -0.50
C SER A 76 -6.26 1.64 -0.57
N GLY A 77 -6.62 0.42 -0.95
CA GLY A 77 -5.68 -0.69 -1.08
C GLY A 77 -4.56 -0.39 -2.06
N THR A 78 -3.32 -0.65 -1.67
CA THR A 78 -2.16 -0.48 -2.55
C THR A 78 -1.12 -1.54 -2.29
N VAL A 79 -0.50 -1.99 -3.37
CA VAL A 79 0.65 -2.89 -3.32
C VAL A 79 1.89 -2.07 -3.65
N MET A 80 2.91 -2.15 -2.81
CA MET A 80 4.19 -1.47 -3.00
C MET A 80 5.30 -2.52 -3.08
N ALA A 81 6.39 -2.26 -3.80
CA ALA A 81 7.61 -3.01 -3.55
C ALA A 81 8.16 -2.64 -2.15
N LEU A 82 8.88 -3.55 -1.50
CA LEU A 82 9.22 -3.44 -0.06
C LEU A 82 9.98 -2.17 0.33
N ASP A 83 10.82 -1.64 -0.56
CA ASP A 83 11.62 -0.44 -0.30
C ASP A 83 10.84 0.87 -0.43
N TYR A 84 9.53 0.80 -0.66
CA TYR A 84 8.68 1.95 -0.94
C TYR A 84 7.45 2.00 -0.04
N ALA A 85 7.17 3.19 0.46
CA ALA A 85 5.96 3.44 1.20
C ALA A 85 4.89 4.13 0.34
N PRO A 86 3.61 3.89 0.62
CA PRO A 86 2.51 4.47 -0.17
C PRO A 86 2.37 5.99 -0.04
N TRP A 87 3.12 6.63 0.86
CA TRP A 87 3.18 8.09 0.99
C TRP A 87 4.38 8.72 0.27
N ASP A 88 5.25 7.92 -0.35
CA ASP A 88 6.44 8.39 -1.07
C ASP A 88 6.17 8.77 -2.53
N GLY A 89 5.02 8.36 -3.11
CA GLY A 89 4.62 8.76 -4.46
C GLY A 89 3.34 8.10 -4.99
N ASP A 90 2.82 8.67 -6.08
CA ASP A 90 1.52 8.32 -6.67
C ASP A 90 1.64 7.48 -7.97
N GLY A 91 2.85 7.09 -8.36
CA GLY A 91 3.09 6.29 -9.56
C GLY A 91 2.61 4.85 -9.38
N ARG A 92 1.73 4.37 -10.28
CA ARG A 92 1.18 3.00 -10.23
C ARG A 92 1.11 2.35 -11.61
N CYS A 93 1.37 1.05 -11.68
CA CYS A 93 1.18 0.29 -12.92
C CYS A 93 -0.32 0.17 -13.21
N GLU A 94 -0.77 0.47 -14.43
CA GLU A 94 -2.20 0.41 -14.78
C GLU A 94 -2.77 -1.02 -14.75
N ASN A 95 -1.95 -2.01 -15.08
CA ASN A 95 -2.38 -3.41 -15.14
C ASN A 95 -2.44 -4.08 -13.77
N HIS A 96 -1.52 -3.71 -12.87
CA HIS A 96 -1.34 -4.40 -11.59
C HIS A 96 -1.58 -3.51 -10.38
N GLY A 97 -1.68 -2.18 -10.54
CA GLY A 97 -1.89 -1.23 -9.44
C GLY A 97 -0.71 -1.13 -8.45
N VAL A 98 0.44 -1.73 -8.77
CA VAL A 98 1.65 -1.70 -7.93
C VAL A 98 2.29 -0.32 -7.98
N GLY A 99 2.65 0.24 -6.83
CA GLY A 99 3.47 1.44 -6.71
C GLY A 99 4.96 1.12 -6.52
N TYR A 100 5.81 1.87 -7.23
CA TYR A 100 7.27 1.74 -7.26
C TYR A 100 7.89 2.99 -7.90
N VAL A 101 9.16 3.28 -7.62
CA VAL A 101 9.87 4.47 -8.13
C VAL A 101 10.82 4.17 -9.30
N GLY A 102 10.90 2.93 -9.78
CA GLY A 102 11.64 2.61 -11.02
C GLY A 102 10.79 2.70 -12.29
N ASP A 103 11.42 2.49 -13.45
CA ASP A 103 10.80 2.78 -14.76
C ASP A 103 9.69 1.82 -15.18
N ARG A 104 9.67 0.59 -14.62
CA ARG A 104 8.76 -0.48 -15.05
C ARG A 104 8.21 -1.32 -13.90
N CYS A 105 6.99 -1.82 -14.10
CA CYS A 105 6.29 -2.74 -13.20
C CYS A 105 7.11 -4.01 -13.00
N PRO A 106 7.42 -4.42 -11.76
CA PRO A 106 8.17 -5.65 -11.52
C PRO A 106 7.36 -6.91 -11.85
N VAL A 107 6.03 -6.79 -12.03
CA VAL A 107 5.14 -7.91 -12.35
C VAL A 107 5.01 -8.11 -13.87
N CYS A 108 4.87 -7.03 -14.65
CA CYS A 108 4.61 -7.13 -16.09
C CYS A 108 5.54 -6.33 -16.99
N SER A 109 6.54 -5.66 -16.43
CA SER A 109 7.42 -4.74 -17.15
C SER A 109 6.73 -3.56 -17.87
N GLY A 110 5.44 -3.31 -17.59
CA GLY A 110 4.70 -2.14 -18.10
C GLY A 110 5.11 -0.85 -17.41
N ARG A 111 4.85 0.31 -18.04
CA ARG A 111 5.17 1.63 -17.44
C ARG A 111 4.21 1.96 -16.29
N TYR A 112 4.67 2.81 -15.38
CA TYR A 112 3.82 3.40 -14.34
C TYR A 112 3.08 4.61 -14.88
N ALA A 113 1.78 4.67 -14.64
CA ALA A 113 1.00 5.89 -14.74
C ALA A 113 1.29 6.74 -13.49
N ILE A 114 1.71 7.98 -13.70
CA ILE A 114 1.86 8.96 -12.63
C ILE A 114 0.54 9.72 -12.54
N SER A 115 -0.12 9.63 -11.39
CA SER A 115 -1.23 10.52 -11.07
C SER A 115 -0.64 11.92 -10.84
N SER A 116 -0.73 12.82 -11.82
CA SER A 116 -0.55 14.25 -11.55
C SER A 116 -1.76 14.70 -10.73
N SER A 117 -1.48 15.23 -9.54
CA SER A 117 -2.40 15.82 -8.58
C SER A 117 -3.67 16.39 -9.24
N GLY A 118 -4.79 15.67 -9.11
CA GLY A 118 -6.10 16.10 -9.58
C GLY A 118 -6.35 15.88 -11.08
N GLY A 119 -6.89 14.71 -11.43
CA GLY A 119 -7.79 14.58 -12.58
C GLY A 119 -7.21 14.86 -13.96
N ALA A 120 -6.06 14.30 -14.31
CA ALA A 120 -5.72 13.94 -15.69
C ALA A 120 -4.44 13.09 -15.67
N PHE A 121 -4.46 11.95 -16.37
CA PHE A 121 -3.25 11.18 -16.62
C PHE A 121 -2.51 11.85 -17.77
N PHE A 122 -1.30 12.38 -17.53
CA PHE A 122 -0.44 12.85 -18.60
C PHE A 122 0.64 11.80 -18.89
N PHE A 123 0.67 11.36 -20.14
CA PHE A 123 1.81 10.63 -20.68
C PHE A 123 2.99 11.58 -20.70
N ARG A 124 4.10 11.20 -20.05
CA ARG A 124 5.39 11.78 -20.37
C ARG A 124 5.91 11.06 -21.60
N ASP A 125 5.38 11.45 -22.75
CA ASP A 125 5.98 11.11 -24.04
C ASP A 125 7.18 12.01 -24.28
N GLY A 126 8.34 11.38 -24.48
CA GLY A 126 9.54 11.99 -25.03
C GLY A 126 10.43 12.70 -24.01
N GLU A 127 11.63 12.19 -23.81
CA GLU A 127 12.81 12.76 -24.46
C GLU A 127 13.95 11.72 -24.47
N PRO A 128 14.88 11.83 -25.44
CA PRO A 128 15.69 10.72 -25.98
C PRO A 128 16.67 10.06 -25.00
#